data_AF-A0A1G0F1A4-F1
#
_entry.id   AF-A0A1G0F1A4-F1
#
_cell.length_a   1.000
_cell.length_b   1.000
_cell.length_c   1.000
_cell.angle_alpha   90.00
_cell.angle_beta   90.00
_cell.angle_gamma   90.00
#
_symmetry.space_group_name_H-M   'P 1'
#
loop_
_entity.id
_entity.type
_entity.pdbx_description
1 polymer ?
#
loop_
_entity_poly.entity_id
_entity_poly.type
_entity_poly.pdbx_seq_one_letter_code
_entity_poly.pdbx_strand_id
1 'polypeptide(L)' 'MARLPRYVIPGQPQHIIQRGNNRQAIFAAEADYQFFRDALVEAAAKYGLAVHAYAWMTNHVHLLAK' A
#
# COMPACT_ATOMS: atom_id res chain seq x y z
N MET A 1 -9.49 -16.83 14.96
CA MET A 1 -9.08 -15.83 15.98
C MET A 1 -9.73 -14.51 15.61
N ALA A 2 -10.45 -13.87 16.54
CA ALA A 2 -11.11 -12.59 16.24
C ALA A 2 -10.05 -11.51 16.00
N ARG A 3 -10.21 -10.72 14.92
CA ARG A 3 -9.35 -9.57 14.66
C ARG A 3 -9.77 -8.43 15.60
N LEU A 4 -8.80 -7.77 16.22
CA LEU A 4 -9.07 -6.57 17.00
C LEU A 4 -9.70 -5.48 16.09
N PRO A 5 -10.56 -4.60 16.65
CA PRO A 5 -11.05 -3.44 15.95
C PRO A 5 -9.91 -2.60 15.41
N ARG A 6 -10.07 -2.05 14.20
CA ARG A 6 -9.14 -1.06 13.66
C ARG A 6 -9.57 0.31 14.11
N TYR A 7 -8.64 1.07 14.67
CA TYR A 7 -8.87 2.49 14.97
C TYR A 7 -8.83 3.28 13.66
N VAL A 8 -9.87 4.09 13.43
CA VAL A 8 -9.94 5.04 12.32
C VAL A 8 -9.95 6.43 12.94
N ILE A 9 -8.75 7.00 13.10
CA ILE A 9 -8.57 8.34 13.67
C ILE A 9 -8.36 9.30 12.50
N PRO A 10 -9.26 10.28 12.29
CA PRO A 10 -9.12 11.26 11.21
C PRO A 10 -7.76 11.98 11.25
N GLY A 11 -7.10 12.08 10.09
CA GLY A 11 -5.83 12.81 9.94
C GLY A 11 -4.58 12.11 10.48
N GLN A 12 -4.71 10.96 11.16
CA GLN A 12 -3.56 10.21 11.66
C GLN A 12 -2.94 9.34 10.55
N PRO A 13 -1.65 9.53 10.21
CA PRO A 13 -0.96 8.66 9.26
C PRO A 13 -1.03 7.20 9.68
N GLN A 14 -1.31 6.34 8.70
CA GLN A 14 -1.39 4.90 8.87
C GLN A 14 -0.23 4.22 8.15
N HIS A 15 0.32 3.19 8.81
CA HIS A 15 1.22 2.25 8.15
C HIS A 15 0.40 1.15 7.50
N ILE A 16 0.26 1.22 6.18
CA ILE A 16 -0.52 0.30 5.38
C ILE A 16 0.41 -0.75 4.80
N ILE A 17 0.00 -2.02 4.90
CA ILE A 17 0.76 -3.16 4.38
C ILE A 17 -0.15 -3.98 3.47
N GLN A 18 0.21 -4.06 2.19
CA GLN A 18 -0.39 -5.01 1.25
C GLN A 18 0.58 -6.16 1.06
N ARG A 19 0.13 -7.40 1.26
CA ARG A 19 0.96 -8.60 1.08
C ARG A 19 0.27 -9.56 0.12
N GLY A 20 1.05 -10.19 -0.75
CA GLY A 20 0.57 -11.21 -1.67
C GLY A 20 -0.08 -12.38 -0.93
N ASN A 21 -1.10 -12.97 -1.56
CA ASN A 21 -1.72 -14.17 -1.02
C ASN A 21 -0.67 -15.28 -0.85
N ASN A 22 -0.70 -15.99 0.27
CA ASN A 22 0.32 -16.97 0.64
C ASN A 22 1.77 -16.46 0.52
N ARG A 23 2.00 -15.15 0.70
CA ARG A 23 3.30 -14.48 0.55
C ARG A 23 3.92 -14.64 -0.86
N GLN A 24 3.11 -14.97 -1.86
CA GLN A 24 3.54 -15.06 -3.25
C GLN A 24 3.93 -13.69 -3.80
N ALA A 25 4.75 -13.70 -4.85
CA ALA A 25 5.16 -12.49 -5.54
C ALA A 25 3.92 -11.73 -6.05
N ILE A 26 3.91 -10.42 -5.82
CA ILE A 26 2.96 -9.47 -6.41
C ILE A 26 3.61 -8.63 -7.50
N PHE A 27 4.95 -8.66 -7.57
CA PHE A 27 5.75 -8.11 -8.65
C PHE A 27 6.65 -9.23 -9.19
N ALA A 28 6.39 -9.67 -10.42
CA ALA A 28 7.15 -10.72 -11.10
C ALA A 28 8.18 -10.14 -12.09
N ALA A 29 7.96 -8.92 -12.56
CA ALA A 29 8.86 -8.18 -13.44
C ALA A 29 8.91 -6.69 -13.07
N GLU A 30 9.92 -5.98 -13.56
CA GLU A 30 10.09 -4.53 -13.35
C GLU A 30 8.85 -3.72 -13.78
N ALA A 31 8.17 -4.15 -14.85
CA ALA A 31 6.95 -3.53 -15.35
C ALA A 31 5.81 -3.52 -14.32
N ASP A 32 5.76 -4.52 -13.43
CA ASP A 32 4.71 -4.60 -12.40
C ASP A 32 4.89 -3.50 -11.34
N TYR A 33 6.13 -3.16 -11.00
CA TYR A 33 6.43 -2.04 -10.10
C TYR A 33 6.01 -0.71 -10.70
N GLN A 34 6.27 -0.50 -12.00
CA GLN A 34 5.89 0.71 -12.72
C GLN A 34 4.37 0.85 -12.79
N PHE A 35 3.68 -0.23 -13.17
CA PHE A 35 2.22 -0.28 -13.21
C PHE A 35 1.62 0.05 -11.84
N PHE A 36 2.12 -0.57 -10.77
CA PHE A 36 1.60 -0.34 -9.43
C PHE A 36 1.85 1.10 -8.97
N ARG A 37 3.04 1.65 -9.22
CA ARG A 37 3.35 3.05 -8.91
C ARG A 37 2.36 3.98 -9.59
N ASP A 38 2.11 3.79 -10.88
CA ASP A 38 1.25 4.67 -11.65
C ASP A 38 -0.21 4.57 -11.17
N ALA A 39 -0.69 3.36 -10.89
CA ALA A 39 -2.00 3.14 -10.28
C ALA A 39 -2.12 3.77 -8.88
N LEU A 40 -1.05 3.70 -8.06
CA LEU A 40 -1.02 4.34 -6.74
C LEU A 40 -1.06 5.86 -6.86
N VAL A 41 -0.34 6.46 -7.82
CA VAL A 41 -0.37 7.90 -8.06
C VAL A 41 -1.76 8.35 -8.52
N GLU A 42 -2.38 7.64 -9.46
CA GLU A 42 -3.74 7.94 -9.92
C GLU A 42 -4.75 7.85 -8.77
N ALA A 43 -4.69 6.78 -7.99
CA ALA A 43 -5.56 6.60 -6.83
C ALA A 43 -5.32 7.68 -5.76
N ALA A 44 -4.06 8.01 -5.46
CA ALA A 44 -3.73 9.03 -4.48
C ALA A 44 -4.27 10.40 -4.88
N ALA A 45 -4.14 10.78 -6.15
CA ALA A 45 -4.70 12.02 -6.68
C ALA A 45 -6.25 12.01 -6.62
N LYS A 46 -6.87 10.91 -7.05
CA LYS A 46 -8.34 10.77 -7.07
C LYS A 46 -8.98 10.87 -5.69
N TYR A 47 -8.32 10.35 -4.66
CA TYR A 47 -8.85 10.28 -3.30
C TYR A 47 -8.20 11.28 -2.32
N GLY A 48 -7.29 12.14 -2.80
CA GLY A 48 -6.59 13.11 -1.95
C GLY A 48 -5.69 12.48 -0.89
N LEU A 49 -5.15 11.28 -1.15
CA LEU A 49 -4.28 10.56 -0.22
C LEU A 49 -2.86 11.14 -0.24
N ALA A 50 -2.36 11.57 0.92
CA ALA A 50 -0.98 12.01 1.06
C ALA A 50 -0.07 10.81 1.40
N VAL A 51 0.72 10.36 0.43
CA VAL A 51 1.75 9.31 0.65
C VAL A 51 3.03 9.97 1.15
N HIS A 52 3.45 9.62 2.37
CA HIS A 52 4.65 10.16 3.02
C HIS A 52 5.89 9.32 2.79
N ALA A 53 5.73 7.99 2.72
CA ALA A 53 6.82 7.06 2.44
C ALA A 53 6.27 5.76 1.84
N TYR A 54 7.12 5.05 1.09
CA TYR A 54 6.79 3.74 0.54
C TYR A 54 8.02 2.82 0.53
N ALA A 55 7.78 1.50 0.57
CA ALA A 55 8.79 0.49 0.33
C ALA A 55 8.21 -0.64 -0.53
N TRP A 56 8.93 -1.00 -1.58
CA TRP A 56 8.57 -2.06 -2.52
C TRP A 56 9.35 -3.33 -2.23
N MET A 57 8.64 -4.43 -2.03
CA MET A 57 9.21 -5.78 -1.90
C MET A 57 8.51 -6.68 -2.92
N THR A 58 9.17 -7.74 -3.37
CA THR A 58 8.62 -8.65 -4.39
C THR A 58 7.23 -9.21 -4.05
N ASN A 59 6.92 -9.40 -2.77
CA ASN A 59 5.63 -9.97 -2.30
C ASN A 59 4.81 -9.05 -1.38
N HIS A 60 5.24 -7.81 -1.13
CA HIS A 60 4.46 -6.86 -0.33
C HIS A 60 4.90 -5.41 -0.54
N VAL A 61 4.02 -4.50 -0.15
CA VAL A 61 4.25 -3.05 -0.15
C VAL A 61 3.99 -2.51 1.25
N HIS A 62 4.82 -1.57 1.67
CA HIS A 62 4.56 -0.72 2.82
C HIS A 62 4.28 0.70 2.33
N LEU A 63 3.24 1.33 2.87
CA LEU A 63 2.93 2.75 2.67
C LEU A 63 2.76 3.43 4.03
N LEU A 64 3.27 4.64 4.17
CA LEU A 64 2.88 5.57 5.23
C LEU A 64 2.03 6.65 4.59
N ALA A 65 0.74 6.73 4.90
CA ALA A 65 -0.16 7.68 4.24
C ALA A 65 -1.27 8.20 5.17
N LYS A 66 -1.82 9.37 4.84
CA LYS A 66 -2.98 9.98 5.50
C LYS A 66 -3.95 10.59 4.51
#